data_AF-A0A7S3AP19-F1
#
_entry.id   AF-A0A7S3AP19-F1
#
_cell.length_a   1.000
_cell.length_b   1.000
_cell.length_c   1.000
_cell.angle_alpha   90.00
_cell.angle_beta   90.00
_cell.angle_gamma   90.00
#
_symmetry.space_group_name_H-M   'P 1'
#
loop_
_entity.id
_entity.type
_entity.pdbx_description
1 polymer ?
#
loop_
_entity_poly.entity_id
_entity_poly.type
_entity_poly.pdbx_seq_one_letter_code
_entity_poly.pdbx_strand_id
1 'polypeptide(L)'
;WERRAALTPSHVQKLVQSGVDVLVQPSMSRVYPDAEYERAGATVTSDLTEASAIFGVKQPVRGTLLEDKTYLVFSHVIKAQPENMPLLDEFLEKRCRLIDYECVREGGLSSTPR
;
A
#
# COMPACT_ATOMS: atom_id res chain seq x y z
N TRP A 1 -2.45 -16.72 5.22
CA TRP A 1 -3.32 -15.73 5.89
C TRP A 1 -2.47 -14.54 6.28
N GLU A 2 -2.79 -13.33 5.80
CA GLU A 2 -2.13 -12.07 6.22
C GLU A 2 -3.10 -11.29 7.13
N ARG A 3 -2.65 -10.90 8.33
CA ARG A 3 -3.46 -10.14 9.32
C ARG A 3 -2.98 -8.73 9.54
N ARG A 4 -1.73 -8.43 9.14
CA ARG A 4 -1.12 -7.13 9.40
C ARG A 4 -1.79 -6.09 8.51
N ALA A 5 -1.72 -4.84 8.97
CA ALA A 5 -2.10 -3.67 8.20
C ALA A 5 -0.85 -2.79 8.01
N ALA A 6 -0.75 -2.10 6.87
CA ALA A 6 0.38 -1.20 6.61
C ALA A 6 0.37 0.00 7.58
N LEU A 7 -0.82 0.48 7.92
CA LEU A 7 -1.06 1.50 8.93
C LEU A 7 -2.02 0.95 9.98
N THR A 8 -1.71 1.13 11.25
CA THR A 8 -2.61 0.79 12.36
C THR A 8 -3.63 1.93 12.58
N PRO A 9 -4.72 1.70 13.32
CA PRO A 9 -5.64 2.78 13.71
C PRO A 9 -4.93 3.94 14.42
N SER A 10 -3.88 3.67 15.21
CA SER A 10 -3.09 4.73 15.86
C SER A 10 -2.22 5.54 14.89
N HIS A 11 -1.72 4.93 13.80
CA HIS A 11 -1.05 5.68 12.73
C HIS A 11 -2.05 6.55 11.96
N VAL A 12 -3.22 6.00 11.66
CA VAL A 12 -4.31 6.72 10.99
C VAL A 12 -4.75 7.93 11.79
N GLN A 13 -4.96 7.78 13.10
CA GLN A 13 -5.34 8.89 13.96
C GLN A 13 -4.32 10.05 13.89
N LYS A 14 -3.02 9.74 13.89
CA LYS A 14 -1.97 10.77 13.76
C LYS A 14 -2.02 11.48 12.40
N LEU A 15 -2.25 10.74 11.32
CA LEU A 15 -2.37 11.30 9.97
C LEU A 15 -3.58 12.23 9.87
N VAL A 16 -4.75 11.77 10.35
CA VAL A 16 -5.98 12.58 10.37
C VAL A 16 -5.80 13.84 11.22
N GLN A 17 -5.16 13.73 12.40
CA GLN A 17 -4.84 14.90 13.24
C GLN A 17 -3.86 15.87 12.56
N SER A 18 -3.02 15.39 11.64
CA SER A 18 -2.13 16.24 10.83
C SER A 18 -2.81 16.84 9.59
N GLY A 19 -4.12 16.61 9.40
CA GLY A 19 -4.89 17.13 8.26
C GLY A 19 -4.79 16.27 6.99
N VAL A 20 -4.39 15.01 7.12
CA VAL A 20 -4.36 14.06 6.00
C VAL A 20 -5.67 13.28 5.94
N ASP A 21 -6.33 13.29 4.79
CA ASP A 21 -7.47 12.43 4.52
C ASP A 21 -7.03 10.98 4.36
N VAL A 22 -7.63 10.08 5.14
CA VAL A 22 -7.29 8.66 5.13
C VAL A 22 -8.49 7.83 4.69
N LEU A 23 -8.35 7.14 3.57
CA LEU A 23 -9.29 6.15 3.07
C LEU A 23 -8.83 4.74 3.48
N VAL A 24 -9.76 3.90 3.93
CA VAL A 24 -9.47 2.52 4.34
C VAL A 24 -10.43 1.56 3.65
N GLN A 25 -9.88 0.59 2.91
CA GLN A 25 -10.70 -0.48 2.35
C GLN A 25 -11.24 -1.41 3.45
N PRO A 26 -12.54 -1.80 3.38
CA PRO A 26 -13.10 -2.83 4.24
C PRO A 26 -12.31 -4.14 4.15
N SER A 27 -12.13 -4.83 5.28
CA SER A 27 -11.40 -6.11 5.31
C SER A 27 -11.77 -6.94 6.53
N MET A 28 -12.10 -8.20 6.26
CA MET A 28 -12.44 -9.19 7.28
C MET A 28 -11.20 -9.96 7.79
N SER A 29 -10.05 -9.85 7.12
CA SER A 29 -8.86 -10.66 7.41
C SER A 29 -7.85 -9.95 8.32
N ARG A 30 -7.82 -8.61 8.29
CA ARG A 30 -6.89 -7.80 9.08
C ARG A 30 -7.21 -7.85 10.57
N VAL A 31 -6.21 -7.65 11.42
CA VAL A 31 -6.34 -7.76 12.88
C VAL A 31 -7.18 -6.63 13.50
N TYR A 32 -7.24 -5.47 12.83
CA TYR A 32 -7.97 -4.28 13.29
C TYR A 32 -9.31 -4.15 12.54
N PRO A 33 -10.47 -4.24 13.21
CA PRO A 33 -11.78 -4.10 12.57
C PRO A 33 -11.98 -2.72 11.93
N ASP A 34 -12.87 -2.63 10.94
CA ASP A 34 -13.23 -1.38 10.25
C ASP A 34 -13.61 -0.24 11.22
N ALA A 35 -14.41 -0.56 12.24
CA ALA A 35 -14.85 0.40 13.25
C ALA A 35 -13.71 1.06 14.04
N GLU A 36 -12.52 0.44 14.14
CA GLU A 36 -11.36 1.07 14.78
C GLU A 36 -10.76 2.19 13.90
N TYR A 37 -10.82 2.05 12.58
CA TYR A 37 -10.35 3.08 11.65
C TYR A 37 -11.32 4.25 11.57
N GLU A 38 -12.63 3.97 11.57
CA GLU A 38 -13.65 5.02 11.64
C GLU A 38 -13.49 5.86 12.91
N ARG A 39 -13.29 5.23 14.07
CA ARG A 39 -12.99 5.93 15.33
C ARG A 39 -11.69 6.72 15.29
N ALA A 40 -10.72 6.28 14.49
CA ALA A 40 -9.48 7.02 14.25
C ALA A 40 -9.65 8.21 13.28
N GLY A 41 -10.82 8.36 12.66
CA GLY A 41 -11.17 9.45 11.76
C GLY A 41 -10.95 9.16 10.27
N ALA A 42 -10.69 7.90 9.90
CA ALA A 42 -10.65 7.52 8.49
C ALA A 42 -12.05 7.30 7.90
N THR A 43 -12.15 7.45 6.59
CA THR A 43 -13.32 7.04 5.81
C THR A 43 -13.14 5.60 5.34
N VAL A 44 -14.02 4.70 5.77
CA VAL A 44 -14.05 3.33 5.27
C VAL A 44 -14.80 3.29 3.93
N THR A 45 -14.12 2.87 2.87
CA THR A 45 -14.66 2.86 1.49
C THR A 45 -13.95 1.83 0.63
N SER A 46 -14.66 1.18 -0.30
CA SER A 46 -14.05 0.28 -1.29
C SER A 46 -13.35 1.03 -2.43
N ASP A 47 -13.69 2.30 -2.64
CA ASP A 47 -13.14 3.15 -3.70
C ASP A 47 -11.95 3.97 -3.18
N LEU A 48 -10.79 3.79 -3.83
CA LEU A 48 -9.55 4.49 -3.52
C LEU A 48 -9.16 5.50 -4.63
N THR A 49 -10.08 5.84 -5.54
CA THR A 49 -9.79 6.73 -6.67
C THR A 49 -9.28 8.10 -6.24
N GLU A 50 -9.75 8.64 -5.11
CA GLU A 50 -9.29 9.92 -4.56
C GLU A 50 -7.92 9.83 -3.87
N ALA A 51 -7.43 8.62 -3.55
CA ALA A 51 -6.14 8.48 -2.90
C ALA A 51 -5.00 8.88 -3.86
N SER A 52 -4.05 9.67 -3.34
CA SER A 52 -2.80 10.00 -4.05
C SER A 52 -1.72 8.95 -3.84
N ALA A 53 -1.73 8.29 -2.68
CA ALA A 53 -0.82 7.21 -2.31
C ALA A 53 -1.58 6.07 -1.62
N ILE A 54 -1.26 4.83 -2.00
CA ILE A 54 -1.92 3.60 -1.55
C ILE A 54 -0.89 2.73 -0.84
N PHE A 55 -1.21 2.32 0.39
CA PHE A 55 -0.32 1.57 1.27
C PHE A 55 -0.89 0.15 1.48
N GLY A 56 -0.07 -0.88 1.27
CA GLY A 56 -0.46 -2.27 1.47
C GLY A 56 0.68 -3.12 1.99
N VAL A 57 0.40 -4.18 2.76
CA VAL A 57 1.45 -5.07 3.28
C VAL A 57 2.00 -5.98 2.18
N LYS A 58 1.17 -6.36 1.21
CA LYS A 58 1.51 -7.26 0.11
C LYS A 58 1.23 -6.60 -1.21
N GLN A 59 1.69 -7.24 -2.28
CA GLN A 59 1.44 -6.79 -3.63
C GLN A 59 -0.07 -6.72 -3.91
N PRO A 60 -0.55 -5.70 -4.65
CA PRO A 60 -1.94 -5.66 -5.08
C PRO A 60 -2.26 -6.83 -6.03
N VAL A 61 -3.54 -7.14 -6.14
CA VAL A 61 -4.00 -8.14 -7.11
C VAL A 61 -3.87 -7.54 -8.51
N ARG A 62 -3.30 -8.31 -9.45
CA ARG A 62 -3.19 -7.89 -10.85
C ARG A 62 -4.58 -7.58 -11.42
N GLY A 63 -4.70 -6.49 -12.18
CA GLY A 63 -5.96 -5.99 -12.75
C GLY A 63 -6.73 -5.05 -11.83
N THR A 64 -6.25 -4.76 -10.62
CA THR A 64 -6.90 -3.83 -9.67
C THR A 64 -6.10 -2.54 -9.46
N LEU A 65 -5.05 -2.30 -10.25
CA LEU A 65 -4.28 -1.07 -10.12
C LEU A 65 -5.08 0.11 -10.66
N LEU A 66 -5.12 1.18 -9.88
CA LEU A 66 -5.68 2.46 -10.28
C LEU A 66 -4.59 3.24 -11.02
N GLU A 67 -4.95 3.87 -12.14
CA GLU A 67 -4.01 4.65 -12.97
C GLU A 67 -3.45 5.86 -12.23
N ASP A 68 -2.20 6.21 -12.55
CA ASP A 68 -1.51 7.41 -12.07
C ASP A 68 -1.41 7.51 -10.53
N LYS A 69 -1.35 6.37 -9.83
CA LYS A 69 -1.22 6.31 -8.37
C LYS A 69 0.19 5.97 -7.89
N THR A 70 0.49 6.36 -6.66
CA THR A 70 1.70 5.89 -5.95
C THR A 70 1.35 4.72 -5.04
N TYR A 71 2.10 3.63 -5.11
CA TYR A 71 1.92 2.43 -4.28
C TYR A 71 3.13 2.19 -3.38
N LEU A 72 2.89 2.00 -2.08
CA LEU A 72 3.88 1.54 -1.10
C LEU A 72 3.52 0.14 -0.62
N VAL A 73 4.22 -0.87 -1.13
CA VAL A 73 3.95 -2.29 -0.88
C VAL A 73 5.22 -3.13 -0.88
N PHE A 74 5.17 -4.35 -0.33
CA PHE A 74 6.14 -5.38 -0.69
C PHE A 74 5.67 -6.01 -2.02
N SER A 75 6.25 -5.56 -3.14
CA SER A 75 5.79 -5.97 -4.47
C SER A 75 6.29 -7.35 -4.88
N HIS A 76 7.40 -7.79 -4.28
CA HIS A 76 8.10 -9.03 -4.61
C HIS A 76 8.60 -9.09 -6.07
N VAL A 77 8.83 -7.94 -6.72
CA VAL A 77 9.34 -7.86 -8.11
C VAL A 77 10.86 -7.66 -8.20
N ILE A 78 11.51 -7.16 -7.15
CA ILE A 78 12.93 -6.75 -7.20
C ILE A 78 13.91 -7.89 -7.56
N LYS A 79 13.52 -9.14 -7.32
CA LYS A 79 14.32 -10.34 -7.64
C LYS A 79 14.07 -10.90 -9.04
N ALA A 80 13.30 -10.18 -9.87
CA ALA A 80 12.94 -10.56 -11.23
C ALA A 80 12.36 -11.99 -11.36
N GLN A 81 11.60 -12.43 -10.35
CA GLN A 81 10.95 -13.73 -10.36
C GLN A 81 9.78 -13.71 -11.35
N PRO A 82 9.71 -14.64 -12.34
CA PRO A 82 8.75 -14.56 -13.44
C PRO A 82 7.28 -14.44 -13.02
N GLU A 83 6.91 -15.00 -11.87
CA GLU A 83 5.55 -14.97 -11.32
C GLU A 83 5.01 -13.55 -11.06
N ASN A 84 5.86 -12.60 -10.65
CA ASN A 84 5.45 -11.24 -10.30
C ASN A 84 5.79 -10.20 -11.39
N MET A 85 6.49 -10.59 -12.45
CA MET A 85 6.82 -9.67 -13.55
C MET A 85 5.59 -9.09 -14.26
N PRO A 86 4.50 -9.86 -14.50
CA PRO A 86 3.28 -9.29 -15.08
C PRO A 86 2.62 -8.20 -14.23
N LEU A 87 2.89 -8.17 -12.91
CA LEU A 87 2.44 -7.08 -12.05
C LEU A 87 3.30 -5.83 -12.23
N LEU A 88 4.61 -5.99 -12.41
CA LEU A 88 5.51 -4.88 -12.74
C LEU A 88 5.12 -4.25 -14.08
N ASP A 89 4.77 -5.06 -15.08
CA ASP A 89 4.26 -4.58 -16.36
C ASP A 89 2.99 -3.74 -16.16
N GLU A 90 2.04 -4.20 -15.33
CA GLU A 90 0.83 -3.43 -15.03
C GLU A 90 1.14 -2.09 -14.34
N PHE A 91 2.11 -2.05 -13.40
CA PHE A 91 2.55 -0.78 -12.80
C PHE A 91 3.04 0.20 -13.86
N LEU A 92 3.79 -0.27 -14.87
CA LEU A 92 4.29 0.56 -15.97
C LEU A 92 3.17 1.02 -16.90
N GLU A 93 2.30 0.10 -17.33
CA GLU A 93 1.15 0.38 -18.20
C GLU A 93 0.22 1.43 -17.58
N LYS A 94 -0.02 1.33 -16.27
CA LYS A 94 -0.89 2.23 -15.50
C LYS A 94 -0.19 3.53 -15.06
N ARG A 95 1.08 3.74 -15.46
CA ARG A 95 1.92 4.88 -15.06
C ARG A 95 2.01 5.07 -13.55
N CYS A 96 1.92 3.97 -12.82
CA CYS A 96 1.97 3.99 -11.37
C CYS A 96 3.39 4.12 -10.87
N ARG A 97 3.57 4.84 -9.76
CA ARG A 97 4.84 4.88 -9.04
C ARG A 97 4.88 3.78 -8.00
N LEU A 98 5.77 2.81 -8.14
CA LEU A 98 6.01 1.79 -7.13
C LEU A 98 7.16 2.20 -6.20
N ILE A 99 6.88 2.25 -4.90
CA ILE A 99 7.86 2.38 -3.83
C ILE A 99 7.86 1.06 -3.06
N ASP A 100 8.83 0.20 -3.34
CA ASP A 100 8.90 -1.11 -2.70
C ASP A 100 9.52 -1.00 -1.30
N TYR A 101 8.79 -1.43 -0.27
CA TYR A 101 9.30 -1.47 1.10
C TYR A 101 10.61 -2.26 1.23
N GLU A 102 10.80 -3.32 0.43
CA GLU A 102 12.02 -4.13 0.43
C GLU A 102 13.25 -3.33 -0.02
N CYS A 103 13.06 -2.19 -0.69
CA CYS A 103 14.12 -1.31 -1.19
C CYS A 103 14.36 -0.06 -0.35
N VAL A 104 13.46 0.29 0.58
CA VAL A 104 13.60 1.48 1.44
C VAL A 104 14.77 1.30 2.41
N ARG A 105 15.76 2.20 2.38
CA ARG A 105 16.96 2.19 3.23
C ARG A 105 17.26 3.60 3.71
N GLU A 106 17.87 3.71 4.88
CA GLU A 106 18.43 4.97 5.35
C GLU A 106 19.48 5.48 4.36
N GLY A 107 19.40 6.75 3.96
CA GLY A 107 20.29 7.35 2.97
C GLY A 107 20.12 6.86 1.52
N GLY A 108 19.19 5.92 1.25
CA GLY A 108 18.89 5.45 -0.12
C GLY A 108 19.99 4.59 -0.77
N LEU A 109 21.02 4.17 -0.03
CA LEU A 109 22.14 3.38 -0.55
C LEU A 109 21.92 1.88 -0.30
N SER A 110 22.27 1.03 -1.28
CA SER A 110 22.32 -0.43 -1.11
C SER A 110 23.76 -0.87 -0.83
N SER A 111 24.01 -1.44 0.34
CA SER A 111 25.32 -2.01 0.70
C SER A 111 25.44 -3.50 0.38
N THR A 112 24.33 -4.16 -0.01
CA THR A 112 24.28 -5.58 -0.35
C THR A 112 24.11 -5.79 -1.85
N PRO A 113 24.87 -6.72 -2.46
CA PRO A 113 24.55 -7.23 -3.80
C PRO A 113 23.21 -7.96 -3.72
N ARG A 114 22.32 -7.72 -4.68
CA ARG A 114 21.04 -8.42 -4.83
C ARG A 114 20.93 -9.02 -6.21
#